data_AF-A0A950HDX1-F1
#
_entry.id   AF-A0A950HDX1-F1
#
_cell.length_a   1.000
_cell.length_b   1.000
_cell.length_c   1.000
_cell.angle_alpha   90.00
_cell.angle_beta   90.00
_cell.angle_gamma   90.00
#
_symmetry.space_group_name_H-M   'P 1'
#
loop_
_entity.id
_entity.type
_entity.pdbx_description
1 polymer ?
#
loop_
_entity_poly.entity_id
_entity_poly.type
_entity_poly.pdbx_seq_one_letter_code
_entity_poly.pdbx_strand_id
1 'polypeptide(L)' 'MVEDVRISIPELRKRMNEGEEFLFIDTRNPQAWAESDLKLPGALRLPVAEAEEQIAEIPRGKPIVTYCT' A
#
# COMPACT_ATOMS: atom_id res chain seq x y z
N MET A 1 -20.39 -3.66 5.37
CA MET A 1 -20.19 -3.57 3.92
C MET A 1 -19.15 -2.47 3.73
N VAL A 2 -17.94 -2.79 3.26
CA VAL A 2 -16.90 -1.78 3.05
C VAL A 2 -17.09 -1.27 1.64
N GLU A 3 -18.01 -0.32 1.50
CA GLU A 3 -18.38 0.26 0.22
C GLU A 3 -17.27 1.23 -0.17
N ASP A 4 -16.50 0.83 -1.18
CA ASP A 4 -15.37 1.53 -1.81
C ASP A 4 -14.05 1.53 -1.00
N VAL A 5 -13.31 0.43 -1.08
CA VAL A 5 -11.92 0.31 -0.59
C VAL A 5 -10.91 1.00 -1.53
N ARG A 6 -11.38 1.84 -2.45
CA ARG A 6 -10.54 2.51 -3.45
C ARG A 6 -10.42 3.99 -3.11
N ILE A 7 -9.20 4.49 -3.19
CA ILE A 7 -8.92 5.92 -3.04
C ILE A 7 -8.28 6.42 -4.33
N SER A 8 -8.74 7.59 -4.81
CA SER A 8 -8.11 8.24 -5.96
C SER A 8 -6.78 8.87 -5.55
N ILE A 9 -5.82 8.93 -6.49
CA ILE A 9 -4.54 9.61 -6.26
C ILE A 9 -4.70 11.06 -5.73
N PRO A 10 -5.58 11.92 -6.29
CA PRO A 10 -5.72 13.29 -5.78
C PRO A 10 -6.28 13.32 -4.35
N GLU A 11 -7.21 12.44 -4.00
CA GLU A 11 -7.74 12.34 -2.64
C GLU A 11 -6.68 11.84 -1.66
N LEU A 12 -5.89 10.84 -2.05
CA LEU A 12 -4.78 10.34 -1.25
C LEU A 12 -3.75 11.43 -0.98
N ARG A 13 -3.36 12.19 -2.00
CA ARG A 13 -2.44 13.33 -1.85
C ARG A 13 -3.00 14.41 -0.93
N LYS A 14 -4.29 14.70 -1.01
CA LYS A 14 -4.93 15.69 -0.14
C LYS A 14 -4.79 15.28 1.33
N ARG A 15 -5.15 14.03 1.67
CA ARG A 15 -5.05 13.52 3.04
C ARG A 15 -3.62 13.46 3.57
N MET A 16 -2.66 13.08 2.72
CA MET A 16 -1.24 13.13 3.06
C MET A 16 -0.78 14.56 3.40
N ASN A 17 -1.26 15.56 2.65
CA ASN A 17 -0.95 16.97 2.92
C ASN A 17 -1.65 17.50 4.18
N GLU A 18 -2.80 16.91 4.56
CA GLU A 18 -3.50 17.21 5.82
C GLU A 18 -2.80 16.60 7.05
N GLY A 19 -1.72 15.84 6.85
CA GLY A 19 -0.90 15.26 7.91
C GLY A 19 -1.28 13.83 8.28
N GLU A 20 -2.15 13.19 7.50
CA GLU A 20 -2.52 11.79 7.72
C GLU A 20 -1.39 10.85 7.28
N GLU A 21 -0.94 10.00 8.20
CA GLU A 21 0.10 9.01 7.93
C GLU A 21 -0.52 7.73 7.36
N PHE A 22 -0.16 7.40 6.11
CA PHE A 22 -0.59 6.17 5.45
C PHE A 22 0.50 5.11 5.46
N LEU A 23 0.08 3.85 5.61
CA LEU A 23 0.95 2.72 5.31
C LEU A 23 0.75 2.32 3.84
N PHE A 24 1.80 2.41 3.06
CA PHE A 24 1.79 1.95 1.68
C PHE A 24 2.21 0.49 1.61
N ILE A 25 1.44 -0.33 0.90
CA ILE A 25 1.77 -1.73 0.67
C ILE A 25 1.91 -1.97 -0.82
N ASP A 26 3.11 -2.40 -1.22
CA ASP A 26 3.39 -2.83 -2.57
C ASP A 26 3.09 -4.32 -2.69
N THR A 27 2.07 -4.63 -3.50
CA THR A 27 1.61 -6.01 -3.73
C THR A 27 2.12 -6.59 -5.06
N ARG A 28 3.04 -5.89 -5.75
CA ARG A 28 3.57 -6.32 -7.05
C ARG A 28 4.34 -7.63 -6.92
N ASN A 29 4.30 -8.42 -7.99
CA ASN A 29 5.11 -9.63 -8.09
C ASN A 29 6.61 -9.29 -8.03
N PRO A 30 7.49 -10.22 -7.59
CA PRO A 30 8.93 -9.98 -7.50
C PRO A 30 9.55 -9.45 -8.80
N GLN A 31 9.06 -9.92 -9.95
CA GLN A 31 9.55 -9.51 -11.26
C GLN A 31 9.26 -8.04 -11.56
N ALA A 32 8.00 -7.60 -11.43
CA ALA A 32 7.62 -6.20 -11.65
C ALA A 32 8.19 -5.26 -10.57
N TRP A 33 8.44 -5.74 -9.36
CA TRP A 33 9.16 -4.96 -8.34
C TRP A 33 10.66 -4.80 -8.66
N ALA A 34 11.29 -5.83 -9.21
CA ALA A 34 12.68 -5.79 -9.65
C ALA A 34 12.86 -4.91 -10.89
N GLU A 35 11.90 -4.93 -11.81
CA GLU A 35 11.90 -4.15 -13.05
C GLU A 35 11.38 -2.71 -12.87
N SER A 36 10.96 -2.33 -11.66
CA SER A 36 10.47 -0.97 -11.41
C SER A 36 11.52 -0.06 -10.79
N ASP A 37 11.87 1.00 -11.53
CA ASP A 37 12.73 2.08 -11.07
C ASP A 37 12.09 2.97 -9.99
N LEU A 38 10.77 2.93 -9.83
CA LEU A 38 10.01 3.80 -8.93
C LEU A 38 9.31 3.00 -7.82
N LYS A 39 9.67 3.34 -6.58
CA LYS A 39 9.17 2.72 -5.35
C LYS A 39 8.77 3.83 -4.39
N LEU A 40 7.59 3.70 -3.78
CA LEU A 40 7.17 4.67 -2.78
C LEU A 40 8.08 4.54 -1.54
N PRO A 41 8.70 5.63 -1.07
CA PRO A 41 9.56 5.59 0.10
C PRO A 41 8.72 5.19 1.32
N GLY A 42 9.20 4.18 2.06
CA GLY A 42 8.48 3.62 3.21
C GLY A 42 7.35 2.64 2.86
N ALA A 43 7.16 2.30 1.58
CA ALA A 43 6.23 1.24 1.22
C ALA A 43 6.75 -0.13 1.67
N LEU A 44 5.89 -0.88 2.35
CA LEU A 44 6.15 -2.25 2.76
C LEU A 44 5.83 -3.18 1.59
N ARG A 45 6.75 -4.08 1.27
CA ARG A 45 6.53 -5.07 0.21
C ARG A 45 5.81 -6.27 0.80
N LEU A 46 4.62 -6.55 0.28
CA LEU A 46 3.81 -7.70 0.69
C LEU A 46 3.19 -8.33 -0.56
N PRO A 47 3.89 -9.26 -1.22
CA PRO A 47 3.33 -9.98 -2.37
C PRO A 47 2.03 -10.67 -1.96
N VAL A 48 1.03 -10.68 -2.84
CA VAL A 48 -0.29 -11.28 -2.53
C VAL A 48 -0.16 -12.74 -2.08
N ALA A 49 0.79 -13.49 -2.62
CA ALA A 49 1.06 -14.88 -2.25
C ALA A 49 1.52 -15.06 -0.79
N GLU A 50 2.19 -14.05 -0.22
CA GLU A 50 2.72 -14.07 1.15
C GLU A 50 1.83 -13.26 2.10
N ALA A 51 0.79 -12.59 1.57
CA ALA A 51 -0.05 -11.70 2.33
C ALA A 51 -0.80 -12.43 3.44
N GLU A 52 -1.34 -13.62 3.21
CA GLU A 52 -2.08 -14.38 4.24
C GLU A 52 -1.22 -14.66 5.49
N GLU A 53 0.07 -14.92 5.31
CA GLU A 53 0.99 -15.23 6.40
C GLU A 53 1.50 -13.96 7.10
N GLN A 54 1.81 -12.92 6.34
CA GLN A 54 2.45 -11.70 6.85
C GLN A 54 1.47 -10.58 7.22
N ILE A 55 0.18 -10.67 6.87
CA ILE A 55 -0.84 -9.64 7.18
C ILE A 55 -1.00 -9.40 8.69
N ALA A 56 -0.65 -10.40 9.51
CA ALA A 56 -0.69 -10.29 10.97
C ALA A 56 0.40 -9.36 11.52
N GLU A 57 1.51 -9.18 10.81
CA GLU A 57 2.65 -8.34 11.22
C GLU A 57 2.47 -6.88 10.81
N ILE A 58 1.46 -6.58 9.99
CA ILE A 58 1.19 -5.23 9.50
C ILE A 58 0.67 -4.36 10.64
N PRO A 59 1.29 -3.18 10.88
CA PRO A 59 0.87 -2.30 11.95
C PRO A 59 -0.57 -1.83 11.74
N ARG A 60 -1.42 -2.16 12.71
CA ARG A 60 -2.83 -1.73 12.73
C ARG A 60 -2.95 -0.35 13.36
N GLY A 61 -3.93 0.43 12.91
CA GLY A 61 -4.21 1.78 13.44
C GLY A 61 -3.84 2.93 12.52
N LYS A 62 -3.27 2.64 11.34
CA LYS A 62 -3.12 3.60 10.24
C LYS A 62 -3.91 3.12 9.02
N PRO A 63 -4.39 4.02 8.14
CA PRO A 63 -5.00 3.63 6.90
C PRO A 63 -3.97 2.97 5.98
N ILE A 64 -4.33 1.83 5.41
CA ILE A 64 -3.47 1.04 4.55
C ILE A 64 -3.87 1.27 3.10
N VAL A 65 -2.92 1.66 2.26
CA VAL A 65 -3.10 1.84 0.83
C VAL A 65 -2.27 0.79 0.11
N THR A 66 -2.94 -0.24 -0.41
CA THR A 66 -2.32 -1.24 -1.28
C THR A 66 -2.26 -0.72 -2.71
N TYR A 67 -1.12 -0.88 -3.38
CA TYR A 67 -1.02 -0.64 -4.81
C TYR A 67 -0.37 -1.83 -5.51
N CYS A 68 -0.82 -2.07 -6.74
CA CYS A 68 -0.29 -3.06 -7.67
C CYS A 68 -0.03 -2.34 -9.01
N THR A 69 0.75 -2.97 -9.89
CA THR A 69 0.86 -2.52 -11.29
C THR A 69 -0.38 -2.94 -12.07
#